data_AF-A0A1U8NN30-F1
#
_entry.id   AF-A0A1U8NN30-F1
#
_cell.length_a   1.000
_cell.length_b   1.000
_cell.length_c   1.000
_cell.angle_alpha   90.00
_cell.angle_beta   90.00
_cell.angle_gamma   90.00
#
_symmetry.space_group_name_H-M   'P 1'
#
loop_
_entity.id
_entity.type
_entity.pdbx_description
1 polymer ?
#
loop_
_entity_poly.entity_id
_entity_poly.type
_entity_poly.pdbx_seq_one_letter_code
_entity_poly.pdbx_strand_id
1 'polypeptide(L)'
;MTNAWRQTRRMKRLAVCLSTTPEYIEWLNRRINDNIPVPSQGDNQLAEKHVRVVPSELEIIRQDFERRNSELEKKIEKMEEEKMNLKLDIDMQKLETEGLRKGKRKAEEDLNSLKMDYKRLRLSVRTAGLGKTLEQWRQEVQEEKVKADRWEKRFQEAQKQNKSLERSLSESQNEKDKLKARVAELEETIHQYRSRNVVIELQANLNRIEQIKRTVEGLEMPLQNCEARIEHLEANEDHQGEQLHYFQDQVARRDHIMGEAVVQIQGVVEHLQNLAIQADIISVKYESESDQGQKLASLLREIKVLSVRARPYL
;
A
#
# COMPACT_ATOMS: atom_id res chain seq x y z
N MET A 1 -57.42 -48.03 -44.73
CA MET A 1 -57.78 -47.74 -46.15
C MET A 1 -56.61 -48.22 -47.00
N THR A 2 -56.69 -49.15 -47.94
CA THR A 2 -57.78 -49.95 -48.51
C THR A 2 -57.11 -51.11 -49.26
N ASN A 3 -57.29 -52.36 -48.80
CA ASN A 3 -56.91 -53.58 -49.52
C ASN A 3 -58.08 -53.98 -50.42
N ALA A 4 -57.96 -53.86 -51.74
CA ALA A 4 -59.09 -54.13 -52.65
C ALA A 4 -58.70 -54.76 -54.00
N TRP A 5 -57.68 -55.62 -54.09
CA TRP A 5 -57.28 -56.24 -55.37
C TRP A 5 -56.95 -57.74 -55.32
N ARG A 6 -57.44 -58.49 -54.31
CA ARG A 6 -57.44 -59.97 -54.36
C ARG A 6 -58.85 -60.53 -54.33
N GLN A 7 -59.57 -60.49 -55.44
CA GLN A 7 -60.63 -61.46 -55.73
C GLN A 7 -61.02 -61.40 -57.20
N THR A 8 -61.28 -62.58 -57.77
CA THR A 8 -61.94 -62.86 -59.06
C THR A 8 -61.03 -63.26 -60.24
N ARG A 9 -60.57 -64.52 -60.25
CA ARG A 9 -60.54 -65.36 -61.46
C ARG A 9 -60.83 -66.83 -61.12
N ARG A 10 -62.12 -67.17 -61.11
CA ARG A 10 -62.62 -68.52 -61.41
C ARG A 10 -63.87 -68.36 -62.26
N MET A 11 -63.72 -68.47 -63.57
CA MET A 11 -64.80 -68.88 -64.46
C MET A 11 -64.22 -69.72 -65.59
N LYS A 12 -64.78 -70.92 -65.68
CA LYS A 12 -64.55 -71.95 -66.70
C LYS A 12 -65.01 -71.41 -68.07
N ARG A 13 -64.20 -71.54 -69.12
CA ARG A 13 -64.73 -71.58 -70.49
C ARG A 13 -64.99 -73.04 -70.83
N LEU A 14 -66.24 -73.45 -70.70
CA LEU A 14 -66.80 -74.56 -71.46
C LEU A 14 -67.68 -73.98 -72.57
N ALA A 15 -67.50 -74.54 -73.77
CA ALA A 15 -68.49 -74.68 -74.84
C ALA A 15 -69.05 -73.43 -75.53
N VAL A 16 -68.33 -72.98 -76.59
CA VAL A 16 -68.87 -72.38 -77.84
C VAL A 16 -67.75 -72.63 -78.87
N CYS A 17 -67.79 -73.48 -79.91
CA CYS A 17 -68.86 -74.17 -80.60
C CYS A 17 -68.48 -75.65 -80.85
N LEU A 18 -69.36 -76.56 -80.42
CA LEU A 18 -69.63 -77.79 -81.14
C LEU A 18 -70.49 -77.41 -82.36
N SER A 19 -69.89 -77.39 -83.54
CA SER A 19 -70.61 -77.40 -84.81
C SER A 19 -69.63 -77.68 -85.95
N THR A 20 -68.99 -78.84 -85.88
CA THR A 20 -68.48 -79.51 -87.08
C THR A 20 -68.94 -80.96 -87.00
N THR A 21 -69.66 -81.35 -88.03
CA THR A 21 -70.60 -82.47 -88.10
C THR A 21 -69.93 -83.86 -88.00
N PRO A 22 -70.65 -84.89 -87.51
CA PRO A 22 -70.14 -86.27 -87.38
C PRO A 22 -69.62 -86.87 -88.69
N GLU A 23 -70.09 -86.36 -89.85
CA GLU A 23 -69.66 -86.79 -91.18
C GLU A 23 -68.16 -86.51 -91.47
N TYR A 24 -67.56 -85.50 -90.83
CA TYR A 24 -66.14 -85.14 -91.06
C TYR A 24 -65.16 -86.12 -90.40
N ILE A 25 -65.55 -86.74 -89.29
CA ILE A 25 -64.75 -87.77 -88.61
C ILE A 25 -64.92 -89.13 -89.32
N GLU A 26 -66.08 -89.41 -89.92
CA GLU A 26 -66.26 -90.58 -90.81
C GLU A 26 -65.46 -90.47 -92.12
N TRP A 27 -65.26 -89.26 -92.66
CA TRP A 27 -64.41 -89.02 -93.84
C TRP A 27 -62.93 -89.33 -93.58
N LEU A 28 -62.42 -89.03 -92.38
CA LEU A 28 -61.02 -89.26 -92.03
C LEU A 28 -60.69 -90.74 -91.77
N ASN A 29 -61.67 -91.51 -91.28
CA ASN A 29 -61.50 -92.95 -90.98
C ASN A 29 -61.60 -93.86 -92.22
N ARG A 30 -62.03 -93.35 -93.39
CA ARG A 30 -62.17 -94.13 -94.64
C ARG A 30 -60.91 -94.20 -95.53
N ARG A 31 -59.76 -93.68 -95.12
CA ARG A 31 -58.48 -93.87 -95.85
C ARG A 31 -57.47 -94.69 -95.05
N ILE A 32 -57.71 -96.00 -95.03
CA ILE A 32 -56.70 -97.00 -94.71
C ILE A 32 -56.18 -97.57 -96.03
N ASN A 33 -54.91 -97.26 -96.35
CA ASN A 33 -53.93 -98.17 -96.96
C ASN A 33 -54.30 -98.88 -98.29
N ASP A 34 -53.90 -98.28 -99.43
CA ASP A 34 -53.73 -99.00 -100.71
C ASP A 34 -52.25 -99.04 -101.10
N ASN A 35 -51.59 -100.16 -100.77
CA ASN A 35 -50.32 -100.59 -101.36
C ASN A 35 -50.61 -101.39 -102.63
N ILE A 36 -49.99 -101.01 -103.75
CA ILE A 36 -49.91 -101.85 -104.98
C ILE A 36 -48.49 -102.48 -105.03
N PRO A 37 -48.34 -103.80 -105.16
CA PRO A 37 -47.03 -104.45 -105.28
C PRO A 37 -46.58 -104.78 -106.75
N VAL A 38 -45.33 -104.39 -107.09
CA VAL A 38 -44.17 -105.15 -107.68
C VAL A 38 -44.35 -105.97 -108.99
N PRO A 39 -43.46 -105.88 -110.04
CA PRO A 39 -42.23 -106.71 -110.14
C PRO A 39 -40.98 -106.13 -110.85
N SER A 40 -39.88 -106.90 -110.68
CA SER A 40 -38.46 -106.78 -111.07
C SER A 40 -38.13 -106.76 -112.57
N GLN A 41 -36.94 -106.23 -112.92
CA GLN A 41 -35.83 -106.91 -113.64
C GLN A 41 -35.07 -106.00 -114.64
N GLY A 42 -33.74 -105.96 -114.50
CA GLY A 42 -32.78 -106.01 -115.63
C GLY A 42 -32.50 -104.74 -116.44
N ASP A 43 -31.24 -104.29 -116.35
CA ASP A 43 -30.40 -103.58 -117.32
C ASP A 43 -31.00 -103.22 -118.69
N ASN A 44 -30.80 -101.97 -119.14
CA ASN A 44 -30.06 -101.65 -120.39
C ASN A 44 -30.03 -100.13 -120.69
N GLN A 45 -28.98 -99.76 -121.43
CA GLN A 45 -28.49 -98.42 -121.77
C GLN A 45 -29.36 -97.62 -122.78
N LEU A 46 -29.02 -96.31 -122.87
CA LEU A 46 -29.07 -95.42 -124.05
C LEU A 46 -30.44 -95.03 -124.64
N ALA A 47 -30.80 -93.74 -124.53
CA ALA A 47 -30.80 -92.80 -125.67
C ALA A 47 -31.62 -91.52 -125.39
N GLU A 48 -30.92 -90.38 -125.54
CA GLU A 48 -31.38 -89.17 -126.24
C GLU A 48 -32.55 -88.28 -125.74
N LYS A 49 -32.20 -86.98 -125.81
CA LYS A 49 -32.98 -85.84 -126.30
C LYS A 49 -33.71 -84.98 -125.28
N HIS A 50 -33.02 -83.88 -124.97
CA HIS A 50 -33.51 -82.52 -124.76
C HIS A 50 -35.04 -82.34 -124.79
N VAL A 51 -35.62 -82.08 -123.62
CA VAL A 51 -36.89 -81.36 -123.51
C VAL A 51 -36.72 -80.20 -122.53
N ARG A 52 -36.87 -79.01 -123.09
CA ARG A 52 -37.02 -77.73 -122.40
C ARG A 52 -38.31 -77.81 -121.59
N VAL A 53 -38.19 -78.00 -120.27
CA VAL A 53 -39.33 -78.09 -119.36
C VAL A 53 -39.99 -76.71 -119.30
N VAL A 54 -41.16 -76.60 -119.91
CA VAL A 54 -42.09 -75.47 -119.70
C VAL A 54 -42.72 -75.67 -118.31
N PRO A 55 -42.63 -74.70 -117.39
CA PRO A 55 -43.27 -74.80 -116.08
C PRO A 55 -44.80 -74.89 -116.22
N SER A 56 -45.44 -75.75 -115.43
CA SER A 56 -46.90 -75.85 -115.36
C SER A 56 -47.52 -74.65 -114.61
N GLU A 57 -48.80 -74.35 -114.82
CA GLU A 57 -49.51 -73.25 -114.15
C GLU A 57 -49.43 -73.33 -112.61
N LEU A 58 -49.34 -74.55 -112.06
CA LEU A 58 -49.13 -74.80 -110.63
C LEU A 58 -47.74 -74.35 -110.15
N GLU A 59 -46.70 -74.47 -110.98
CA GLU A 59 -45.34 -74.02 -110.66
C GLU A 59 -45.27 -72.49 -110.59
N ILE A 60 -46.02 -71.79 -111.45
CA ILE A 60 -46.13 -70.31 -111.45
C ILE A 60 -46.84 -69.83 -110.17
N ILE A 61 -47.96 -70.46 -109.81
CA ILE A 61 -48.70 -70.12 -108.58
C ILE A 61 -47.85 -70.38 -107.34
N ARG A 62 -47.07 -71.48 -107.31
CA ARG A 62 -46.15 -71.77 -106.21
C ARG A 62 -45.11 -70.67 -106.05
N GLN A 63 -44.43 -70.27 -107.14
CA GLN A 63 -43.43 -69.21 -107.11
C GLN A 63 -44.00 -67.85 -106.68
N ASP A 64 -45.23 -67.51 -107.08
CA ASP A 64 -45.90 -66.27 -106.66
C ASP A 64 -46.30 -66.30 -105.18
N PHE A 65 -46.74 -67.45 -104.66
CA PHE A 65 -47.00 -67.64 -103.24
C PHE A 65 -45.71 -67.49 -102.43
N GLU A 66 -44.63 -68.10 -102.88
CA GLU A 66 -43.31 -68.02 -102.25
C GLU A 66 -42.77 -66.58 -102.23
N ARG A 67 -42.91 -65.84 -103.33
CA ARG A 67 -42.57 -64.40 -103.40
C ARG A 67 -43.36 -63.56 -102.40
N ARG A 68 -44.69 -63.75 -102.34
CA ARG A 68 -45.56 -63.03 -101.39
C ARG A 68 -45.22 -63.39 -99.94
N ASN A 69 -44.87 -64.64 -99.68
CA ASN A 69 -44.47 -65.08 -98.35
C ASN A 69 -43.15 -64.42 -97.93
N SER A 70 -42.14 -64.37 -98.82
CA SER A 70 -40.89 -63.64 -98.55
C SER A 70 -41.10 -62.14 -98.37
N GLU A 71 -42.04 -61.51 -99.08
CA GLU A 71 -42.39 -60.10 -98.86
C GLU A 71 -43.05 -59.86 -97.50
N LEU A 72 -43.92 -60.78 -97.06
CA LEU A 72 -44.56 -60.73 -95.75
C LEU A 72 -43.54 -60.95 -94.64
N GLU A 73 -42.63 -61.91 -94.78
CA GLU A 73 -41.52 -62.14 -93.83
C GLU A 73 -40.66 -60.89 -93.69
N LYS A 74 -40.24 -60.25 -94.80
CA LYS A 74 -39.48 -58.99 -94.76
C LYS A 74 -40.24 -57.86 -94.08
N LYS A 75 -41.57 -57.77 -94.25
CA LYS A 75 -42.40 -56.78 -93.54
C LYS A 75 -42.51 -57.08 -92.05
N ILE A 76 -42.63 -58.35 -91.67
CA ILE A 76 -42.64 -58.80 -90.27
C ILE A 76 -41.30 -58.47 -89.62
N GLU A 77 -40.19 -58.82 -90.25
CA GLU A 77 -38.83 -58.51 -89.77
C GLU A 77 -38.65 -57.00 -89.56
N LYS A 78 -39.04 -56.18 -90.55
CA LYS A 78 -38.99 -54.71 -90.41
C LYS A 78 -39.85 -54.19 -89.26
N MET A 79 -41.06 -54.71 -89.07
CA MET A 79 -41.92 -54.32 -87.94
C MET A 79 -41.33 -54.75 -86.59
N GLU A 80 -40.66 -55.91 -86.54
CA GLU A 80 -39.97 -56.38 -85.33
C GLU A 80 -38.76 -55.49 -85.00
N GLU A 81 -37.98 -55.07 -86.00
CA GLU A 81 -36.90 -54.08 -85.85
C GLU A 81 -37.43 -52.73 -85.34
N GLU A 82 -38.48 -52.18 -85.97
CA GLU A 82 -39.11 -50.92 -85.54
C GLU A 82 -39.64 -51.01 -84.10
N LYS A 83 -40.27 -52.14 -83.74
CA LYS A 83 -40.74 -52.39 -82.38
C LYS A 83 -39.58 -52.47 -81.37
N MET A 84 -38.47 -53.08 -81.75
CA MET A 84 -37.27 -53.15 -80.90
C MET A 84 -36.64 -51.77 -80.72
N ASN A 85 -36.55 -50.96 -81.78
CA ASN A 85 -36.06 -49.58 -81.74
C ASN A 85 -36.94 -48.70 -80.84
N LEU A 86 -38.26 -48.73 -81.01
CA LEU A 86 -39.19 -47.97 -80.17
C LEU A 86 -39.09 -48.38 -78.69
N LYS A 87 -38.87 -49.67 -78.41
CA LYS A 87 -38.66 -50.14 -77.04
C LYS A 87 -37.38 -49.57 -76.43
N LEU A 88 -36.28 -49.55 -77.20
CA LEU A 88 -35.01 -48.94 -76.78
C LEU A 88 -35.17 -47.44 -76.52
N ASP A 89 -35.87 -46.71 -77.37
CA ASP A 89 -36.15 -45.28 -77.18
C ASP A 89 -36.95 -45.01 -75.90
N ILE A 90 -37.98 -45.81 -75.65
CA ILE A 90 -38.78 -45.73 -74.42
C ILE A 90 -37.89 -45.98 -73.19
N ASP A 91 -37.03 -46.98 -73.23
CA ASP A 91 -36.14 -47.30 -72.10
C ASP A 91 -35.04 -46.24 -71.91
N MET A 92 -34.56 -45.63 -72.99
CA MET A 92 -33.66 -44.48 -72.96
C MET A 92 -34.32 -43.25 -72.31
N GLN A 93 -35.53 -42.89 -72.73
CA GLN A 93 -36.29 -41.78 -72.13
C GLN A 93 -36.60 -42.03 -70.64
N LYS A 94 -36.92 -43.26 -70.25
CA LYS A 94 -37.09 -43.62 -68.82
C LYS A 94 -35.79 -43.39 -68.04
N LEU A 95 -34.65 -43.79 -68.60
CA LEU A 95 -33.36 -43.61 -67.95
C LEU A 95 -33.01 -42.13 -67.78
N GLU A 96 -33.21 -41.32 -68.82
CA GLU A 96 -33.00 -39.86 -68.78
C GLU A 96 -33.91 -39.18 -67.77
N THR A 97 -35.21 -39.48 -67.77
CA THR A 97 -36.17 -38.89 -66.83
C THR A 97 -35.88 -39.28 -65.38
N GLU A 98 -35.41 -40.50 -65.12
CA GLU A 98 -34.96 -40.90 -63.79
C GLU A 98 -33.66 -40.19 -63.39
N GLY A 99 -32.73 -39.99 -64.33
CA GLY A 99 -31.53 -39.17 -64.14
C GLY A 99 -31.87 -37.72 -63.76
N LEU A 100 -32.78 -37.09 -64.49
CA LEU A 100 -33.29 -35.74 -64.20
C LEU A 100 -33.98 -35.68 -62.83
N ARG A 101 -34.77 -36.70 -62.46
CA ARG A 101 -35.39 -36.77 -61.12
C ARG A 101 -34.35 -36.86 -60.01
N LYS A 102 -33.30 -37.66 -60.19
CA LYS A 102 -32.18 -37.75 -59.24
C LYS A 102 -31.44 -36.42 -59.13
N GLY A 103 -31.15 -35.77 -60.26
CA GLY A 103 -30.54 -34.44 -60.30
C GLY A 103 -31.37 -33.38 -59.56
N LYS A 104 -32.69 -33.36 -59.81
CA LYS A 104 -33.63 -32.45 -59.13
C LYS A 104 -33.65 -32.68 -57.61
N ARG A 105 -33.75 -33.94 -57.16
CA ARG A 105 -33.72 -34.28 -55.72
C ARG A 105 -32.44 -33.78 -55.06
N LYS A 106 -31.28 -34.02 -55.68
CA LYS A 106 -29.99 -33.55 -55.16
C LYS A 106 -29.91 -32.02 -55.08
N ALA A 107 -30.33 -31.31 -56.12
CA ALA A 107 -30.33 -29.84 -56.11
C ALA A 107 -31.25 -29.27 -55.01
N GLU A 108 -32.37 -29.93 -54.72
CA GLU A 108 -33.30 -29.54 -53.67
C GLU A 108 -32.73 -29.81 -52.26
N GLU A 109 -32.01 -30.92 -52.06
CA GLU A 109 -31.24 -31.21 -50.85
C GLU A 109 -30.13 -30.17 -50.62
N ASP A 110 -29.35 -29.86 -51.65
CA ASP A 110 -28.29 -28.84 -51.60
C ASP A 110 -28.86 -27.46 -51.25
N LEU A 111 -30.00 -27.07 -51.84
CA LEU A 111 -30.69 -25.83 -51.52
C LEU A 111 -31.16 -25.78 -50.06
N ASN A 112 -31.70 -26.89 -49.55
CA ASN A 112 -32.14 -26.99 -48.16
C ASN A 112 -30.95 -26.92 -47.19
N SER A 113 -29.83 -27.56 -47.53
CA SER A 113 -28.57 -27.47 -46.77
C SER A 113 -28.07 -26.02 -46.71
N LEU A 114 -27.98 -25.34 -47.85
CA LEU A 114 -27.55 -23.94 -47.94
C LEU A 114 -28.45 -23.00 -47.11
N LYS A 115 -29.77 -23.22 -47.13
CA LYS A 115 -30.73 -22.46 -46.32
C LYS A 115 -30.51 -22.65 -44.82
N MET A 116 -30.17 -23.87 -44.40
CA MET A 116 -29.83 -24.17 -43.01
C MET A 116 -28.52 -23.52 -42.59
N ASP A 117 -27.50 -23.59 -43.44
CA ASP A 117 -26.21 -22.95 -43.17
C ASP A 117 -26.30 -21.43 -43.13
N TYR A 118 -27.09 -20.81 -44.00
CA TYR A 118 -27.37 -19.37 -43.94
C TYR A 118 -28.06 -18.97 -42.62
N LYS A 119 -29.06 -19.73 -42.17
CA LYS A 119 -29.72 -19.49 -40.87
C LYS A 119 -28.72 -19.61 -39.72
N ARG A 120 -27.87 -20.65 -39.76
CA ARG A 120 -26.83 -20.90 -38.76
C ARG A 120 -25.84 -19.73 -38.70
N LEU A 121 -25.34 -19.29 -39.85
CA LEU A 121 -24.42 -18.16 -39.96
C LEU A 121 -25.02 -16.88 -39.38
N ARG A 122 -26.27 -16.56 -39.74
CA ARG A 122 -26.97 -15.37 -39.21
C ARG A 122 -27.12 -15.42 -37.68
N LEU A 123 -27.40 -16.59 -37.12
CA LEU A 123 -27.46 -16.79 -35.68
C LEU A 123 -26.06 -16.60 -35.06
N SER A 124 -25.02 -17.21 -35.61
CA SER A 124 -23.64 -17.05 -35.14
C SER A 124 -23.17 -15.60 -35.14
N VAL A 125 -23.50 -14.80 -36.17
CA VAL A 125 -23.18 -13.36 -36.23
C VAL A 125 -23.88 -12.57 -35.13
N ARG A 126 -25.13 -12.93 -34.79
CA ARG A 126 -25.85 -12.31 -33.67
C ARG A 126 -25.25 -12.71 -32.32
N THR A 127 -24.96 -14.00 -32.13
CA THR A 127 -24.40 -14.54 -30.87
C THR A 127 -23.00 -14.01 -30.60
N ALA A 128 -22.15 -13.90 -31.64
CA ALA A 128 -20.81 -13.33 -31.51
C ALA A 128 -20.81 -11.80 -31.28
N GLY A 129 -21.99 -11.16 -31.23
CA GLY A 129 -22.09 -9.71 -31.09
C GLY A 129 -21.58 -8.93 -32.30
N LEU A 130 -21.28 -9.60 -33.42
CA LEU A 130 -20.83 -8.98 -34.68
C LEU A 130 -22.00 -8.33 -35.45
N GLY A 131 -23.24 -8.62 -35.07
CA GLY A 131 -24.43 -7.96 -35.60
C GLY A 131 -24.66 -6.52 -35.10
N LYS A 132 -23.73 -5.96 -34.32
CA LYS A 132 -23.79 -4.55 -33.88
C LYS A 132 -23.71 -3.62 -35.09
N THR A 133 -24.51 -2.56 -35.05
CA THR A 133 -24.44 -1.48 -36.05
C THR A 133 -23.19 -0.65 -35.86
N LEU A 134 -22.71 -0.02 -36.94
CA LEU A 134 -21.52 0.85 -36.93
C LEU A 134 -21.60 1.94 -35.85
N GLU A 135 -22.80 2.47 -35.60
CA GLU A 135 -23.06 3.50 -34.59
C GLU A 135 -22.80 3.00 -33.16
N GLN A 136 -23.19 1.77 -32.85
CA GLN A 136 -22.93 1.15 -31.54
C GLN A 136 -21.43 0.96 -31.31
N TRP A 137 -20.69 0.56 -32.35
CA TRP A 137 -19.23 0.48 -32.28
C TRP A 137 -18.58 1.84 -32.06
N ARG A 138 -19.05 2.90 -32.73
CA ARG A 138 -18.55 4.26 -32.48
C ARG A 138 -18.80 4.70 -31.05
N GLN A 139 -19.99 4.42 -30.52
CA GLN A 139 -20.34 4.75 -29.14
C GLN A 139 -19.47 3.99 -28.13
N GLU A 140 -19.30 2.68 -28.29
CA GLU A 140 -18.41 1.87 -27.42
C GLU A 140 -16.97 2.36 -27.45
N VAL A 141 -16.43 2.66 -28.65
CA VAL A 141 -15.08 3.21 -28.79
C VAL A 141 -14.96 4.56 -28.08
N GLN A 142 -15.98 5.41 -28.16
CA GLN A 142 -15.97 6.70 -27.49
C GLN A 142 -16.08 6.56 -25.96
N GLU A 143 -16.90 5.64 -25.46
CA GLU A 143 -17.00 5.32 -24.03
C GLU A 143 -15.69 4.76 -23.47
N GLU A 144 -15.04 3.86 -24.21
CA GLU A 144 -13.72 3.33 -23.85
C GLU A 144 -12.64 4.42 -23.92
N LYS A 145 -12.71 5.33 -24.89
CA LYS A 145 -11.81 6.49 -24.94
C LYS A 145 -11.95 7.37 -23.70
N VAL A 146 -13.18 7.68 -23.28
CA VAL A 146 -13.42 8.45 -22.05
C VAL A 146 -12.95 7.67 -20.81
N LYS A 147 -13.10 6.34 -20.77
CA LYS A 147 -12.54 5.51 -19.69
C LYS A 147 -11.01 5.57 -19.68
N ALA A 148 -10.37 5.47 -20.84
CA ALA A 148 -8.92 5.58 -20.99
C ALA A 148 -8.42 6.94 -20.50
N ASP A 149 -9.08 8.05 -20.88
CA ASP A 149 -8.72 9.39 -20.41
C ASP A 149 -8.85 9.53 -18.88
N ARG A 150 -9.87 8.89 -18.28
CA ARG A 150 -10.00 8.84 -16.81
C ARG A 150 -8.88 8.06 -16.15
N TRP A 151 -8.47 6.93 -16.73
CA TRP A 151 -7.34 6.15 -16.23
C TRP A 151 -6.02 6.89 -16.37
N GLU A 152 -5.82 7.61 -17.48
CA GLU A 152 -4.65 8.45 -17.69
C GLU A 152 -4.55 9.54 -16.61
N LYS A 153 -5.66 10.24 -16.31
CA LYS A 153 -5.67 11.24 -15.22
C LYS A 153 -5.30 10.63 -13.87
N ARG A 154 -5.87 9.47 -13.52
CA ARG A 154 -5.53 8.75 -12.28
C ARG A 154 -4.07 8.31 -12.25
N PHE A 155 -3.52 7.88 -13.39
CA PHE A 155 -2.13 7.52 -13.50
C PHE A 155 -1.21 8.73 -13.25
N GLN A 156 -1.53 9.89 -13.81
CA GLN A 156 -0.78 11.13 -13.56
C GLN A 156 -0.87 11.59 -12.10
N GLU A 157 -2.04 11.49 -11.47
CA GLU A 157 -2.23 11.77 -10.04
C GLU A 157 -1.40 10.83 -9.16
N ALA A 158 -1.46 9.52 -9.43
CA ALA A 158 -0.65 8.52 -8.74
C ALA A 158 0.85 8.78 -8.93
N GLN A 159 1.27 9.19 -10.13
CA GLN A 159 2.67 9.55 -10.39
C GLN A 159 3.11 10.78 -9.58
N LYS A 160 2.25 11.81 -9.46
CA LYS A 160 2.54 12.99 -8.62
C LYS A 160 2.65 12.61 -7.14
N GLN A 161 1.77 11.73 -6.66
CA GLN A 161 1.82 11.21 -5.29
C GLN A 161 3.10 10.41 -5.04
N ASN A 162 3.48 9.52 -5.95
CA ASN A 162 4.75 8.77 -5.86
C ASN A 162 5.96 9.72 -5.80
N LYS A 163 6.02 10.73 -6.67
CA LYS A 163 7.09 11.75 -6.61
C LYS A 163 7.10 12.50 -5.28
N SER A 164 5.93 12.75 -4.67
CA SER A 164 5.86 13.36 -3.34
C SER A 164 6.41 12.42 -2.26
N LEU A 165 6.02 11.13 -2.29
CA LEU A 165 6.48 10.13 -1.35
C LEU A 165 8.00 9.88 -1.45
N GLU A 166 8.55 9.85 -2.66
CA GLU A 166 10.00 9.73 -2.89
C GLU A 166 10.79 10.89 -2.26
N ARG A 167 10.26 12.12 -2.33
CA ARG A 167 10.84 13.28 -1.65
C ARG A 167 10.80 13.11 -0.13
N SER A 168 9.64 12.78 0.43
CA SER A 168 9.51 12.55 1.88
C SER A 168 10.38 11.39 2.37
N LEU A 169 10.58 10.34 1.56
CA LEU A 169 11.47 9.23 1.89
C LEU A 169 12.94 9.69 1.91
N SER A 170 13.34 10.51 0.94
CA SER A 170 14.69 11.08 0.87
C SER A 170 14.96 12.04 2.04
N GLU A 171 13.99 12.88 2.41
CA GLU A 171 14.04 13.74 3.60
C GLU A 171 14.19 12.91 4.89
N SER A 172 13.38 11.87 5.05
CA SER A 172 13.45 10.95 6.20
C SER A 172 14.80 10.22 6.26
N GLN A 173 15.34 9.80 5.11
CA GLN A 173 16.66 9.18 5.05
C GLN A 173 17.77 10.16 5.44
N ASN A 174 17.70 11.41 4.98
CA ASN A 174 18.64 12.46 5.39
C ASN A 174 18.57 12.75 6.90
N GLU A 175 17.36 12.85 7.46
CA GLU A 175 17.19 13.04 8.91
C GLU A 175 17.72 11.86 9.72
N LYS A 176 17.48 10.63 9.25
CA LYS A 176 18.05 9.41 9.86
C LYS A 176 19.58 9.46 9.87
N ASP A 177 20.20 9.90 8.78
CA ASP A 177 21.66 9.97 8.71
C ASP A 177 22.24 11.10 9.58
N LYS A 178 21.54 12.25 9.72
CA LYS A 178 21.88 13.27 10.74
C LYS A 178 21.78 12.72 12.16
N LEU A 179 20.72 11.97 12.47
CA LEU A 179 20.54 11.36 13.78
C LEU A 179 21.64 10.34 14.08
N LYS A 180 22.03 9.51 13.11
CA LYS A 180 23.17 8.61 13.26
C LYS A 180 24.47 9.37 13.57
N ALA A 181 24.73 10.48 12.88
CA ALA A 181 25.92 11.30 13.15
C ALA A 181 25.92 11.83 14.60
N ARG A 182 24.77 12.35 15.08
CA ARG A 182 24.63 12.79 16.48
C ARG A 182 24.80 11.65 17.48
N VAL A 183 24.29 10.46 17.17
CA VAL A 183 24.49 9.29 18.02
C VAL A 183 25.97 8.93 18.10
N ALA A 184 26.70 8.95 16.98
CA ALA A 184 28.14 8.71 16.97
C ALA A 184 28.92 9.75 17.80
N GLU A 185 28.58 11.04 17.68
CA GLU A 185 29.16 12.11 18.53
C GLU A 185 28.90 11.85 20.02
N LEU A 186 27.66 11.51 20.37
CA LEU A 186 27.30 11.20 21.76
C LEU A 186 28.02 9.94 22.26
N GLU A 187 28.11 8.89 21.47
CA GLU A 187 28.87 7.69 21.79
C GLU A 187 30.34 8.03 22.05
N GLU A 188 30.95 8.87 21.22
CA GLU A 188 32.33 9.33 21.42
C GLU A 188 32.47 10.12 22.73
N THR A 189 31.58 11.07 23.02
CA THR A 189 31.64 11.81 24.30
C THR A 189 31.45 10.90 25.51
N ILE A 190 30.59 9.88 25.42
CA ILE A 190 30.41 8.88 26.48
C ILE A 190 31.68 8.04 26.63
N HIS A 191 32.32 7.63 25.54
CA HIS A 191 33.59 6.92 25.58
C HIS A 191 34.69 7.79 26.20
N GLN A 192 34.76 9.07 25.84
CA GLN A 192 35.67 10.03 26.47
C GLN A 192 35.39 10.15 27.96
N TYR A 193 34.13 10.31 28.39
CA TYR A 193 33.77 10.38 29.81
C TYR A 193 34.08 9.09 30.58
N ARG A 194 33.87 7.92 29.97
CA ARG A 194 34.22 6.61 30.56
C ARG A 194 35.73 6.38 30.63
N SER A 195 36.47 6.81 29.61
CA SER A 195 37.93 6.69 29.54
C SER A 195 38.63 7.68 30.46
N ARG A 196 38.04 8.88 30.64
CA ARG A 196 38.40 9.79 31.70
C ARG A 196 38.12 9.04 32.98
N ASN A 197 39.19 8.75 33.70
CA ASN A 197 39.12 7.90 34.88
C ASN A 197 38.54 8.73 36.03
N VAL A 198 37.28 9.13 35.90
CA VAL A 198 36.53 10.01 36.82
C VAL A 198 36.55 9.40 38.21
N VAL A 199 36.59 8.06 38.31
CA VAL A 199 36.78 7.34 39.57
C VAL A 199 38.13 7.70 40.22
N ILE A 200 39.22 7.80 39.46
CA ILE A 200 40.53 8.21 39.98
C ILE A 200 40.53 9.70 40.35
N GLU A 201 39.96 10.59 39.51
CA GLU A 201 39.88 12.02 39.82
C GLU A 201 39.04 12.28 41.10
N LEU A 202 37.89 11.61 41.23
CA LEU A 202 37.04 11.68 42.42
C LEU A 202 37.74 11.09 43.65
N GLN A 203 38.47 9.98 43.50
CA GLN A 203 39.24 9.39 44.60
C GLN A 203 40.37 10.33 45.06
N ALA A 204 41.07 10.99 44.13
CA ALA A 204 42.10 11.97 44.47
C ALA A 204 41.51 13.18 45.22
N ASN A 205 40.34 13.67 44.79
CA ASN A 205 39.61 14.74 45.47
C ASN A 205 39.13 14.32 46.86
N LEU A 206 38.61 13.09 47.00
CA LEU A 206 38.20 12.53 48.29
C LEU A 206 39.38 12.50 49.27
N ASN A 207 40.53 11.99 48.82
CA ASN A 207 41.74 11.94 49.64
C ASN A 207 42.20 13.35 50.07
N ARG A 208 42.07 14.36 49.20
CA ARG A 208 42.41 15.75 49.51
C ARG A 208 41.45 16.37 50.54
N ILE A 209 40.15 16.09 50.43
CA ILE A 209 39.16 16.52 51.43
C ILE A 209 39.48 15.90 52.79
N GLU A 210 39.82 14.62 52.82
CA GLU A 210 40.18 13.93 54.06
C GLU A 210 41.46 14.52 54.68
N GLN A 211 42.45 14.89 53.87
CA GLN A 211 43.64 15.59 54.34
C GLN A 211 43.30 16.95 54.95
N ILE A 212 42.49 17.77 54.27
CA ILE A 212 42.06 19.08 54.79
C ILE A 212 41.29 18.90 56.11
N LYS A 213 40.41 17.90 56.18
CA LYS A 213 39.67 17.58 57.41
C LYS A 213 40.61 17.33 58.59
N ARG A 214 41.64 16.49 58.41
CA ARG A 214 42.65 16.24 59.45
C ARG A 214 43.42 17.50 59.85
N THR A 215 43.71 18.38 58.90
CA THR A 215 44.37 19.67 59.22
C THR A 215 43.47 20.60 60.02
N VAL A 216 42.16 20.63 59.74
CA VAL A 216 41.19 21.42 60.50
C VAL A 216 41.08 20.86 61.92
N GLU A 217 40.89 19.55 62.07
CA GLU A 217 40.86 18.87 63.38
C GLU A 217 42.15 19.14 64.19
N GLY A 218 43.31 19.17 63.53
CA GLY A 218 44.59 19.52 64.16
C GLY A 218 44.70 20.98 64.61
N LEU A 219 43.96 21.91 64.00
CA LEU A 219 43.96 23.34 64.34
C LEU A 219 42.91 23.72 65.40
N GLU A 220 41.95 22.84 65.71
CA GLU A 220 40.92 23.08 66.73
C GLU A 220 41.53 23.28 68.13
N MET A 221 42.47 22.43 68.54
CA MET A 221 43.11 22.54 69.86
C MET A 221 43.94 23.82 70.03
N PRO A 222 44.79 24.23 69.06
CA PRO A 222 45.43 25.54 69.08
C PRO A 222 44.44 26.71 69.14
N LEU A 223 43.33 26.64 68.42
CA LEU A 223 42.32 27.70 68.42
C LEU A 223 41.67 27.85 69.80
N GLN A 224 41.24 26.74 70.41
CA GLN A 224 40.69 26.73 71.78
C GLN A 224 41.70 27.27 72.80
N ASN A 225 42.99 26.97 72.63
CA ASN A 225 44.04 27.53 73.49
C ASN A 225 44.15 29.05 73.33
N CYS A 226 44.15 29.56 72.10
CA CYS A 226 44.15 30.98 71.82
C CYS A 226 42.91 31.68 72.40
N GLU A 227 41.73 31.09 72.26
CA GLU A 227 40.48 31.59 72.83
C GLU A 227 40.58 31.71 74.36
N ALA A 228 41.01 30.65 75.06
CA ALA A 228 41.19 30.69 76.52
C ALA A 228 42.22 31.73 76.98
N ARG A 229 43.27 31.98 76.19
CA ARG A 229 44.26 33.02 76.47
C ARG A 229 43.68 34.42 76.29
N ILE A 230 42.84 34.62 75.28
CA ILE A 230 42.16 35.91 75.05
C ILE A 230 41.20 36.20 76.21
N GLU A 231 40.36 35.24 76.60
CA GLU A 231 39.42 35.40 77.73
C GLU A 231 40.16 35.76 79.03
N HIS A 232 41.31 35.13 79.31
CA HIS A 232 42.12 35.47 80.47
C HIS A 232 42.66 36.91 80.40
N LEU A 233 43.10 37.35 79.23
CA LEU A 233 43.62 38.72 79.05
C LEU A 233 42.51 39.76 79.20
N GLU A 234 41.33 39.51 78.64
CA GLU A 234 40.14 40.37 78.79
C GLU A 234 39.74 40.51 80.27
N ALA A 235 39.65 39.40 81.01
CA ALA A 235 39.34 39.44 82.45
C ALA A 235 40.38 40.21 83.27
N ASN A 236 41.66 40.17 82.87
CA ASN A 236 42.71 40.94 83.52
C ASN A 236 42.65 42.43 83.16
N GLU A 237 42.32 42.79 81.91
CA GLU A 237 42.09 44.17 81.49
C GLU A 237 40.94 44.80 82.28
N ASP A 238 39.82 44.08 82.40
CA ASP A 238 38.68 44.51 83.22
C ASP A 238 39.08 44.76 84.68
N HIS A 239 39.83 43.83 85.29
CA HIS A 239 40.33 43.98 86.65
C HIS A 239 41.25 45.19 86.82
N GLN A 240 42.14 45.45 85.85
CA GLN A 240 43.00 46.63 85.87
C GLN A 240 42.19 47.93 85.68
N GLY A 241 41.14 47.91 84.86
CA GLY A 241 40.20 49.02 84.70
C GLY A 241 39.52 49.38 86.02
N GLU A 242 39.02 48.39 86.76
CA GLU A 242 38.45 48.59 88.10
C GLU A 242 39.45 49.19 89.10
N GLN A 243 40.69 48.68 89.12
CA GLN A 243 41.74 49.23 89.98
C GLN A 243 42.06 50.69 89.64
N LEU A 244 42.14 51.01 88.34
CA LEU A 244 42.37 52.38 87.88
C LEU A 244 41.24 53.32 88.32
N HIS A 245 39.98 52.89 88.21
CA HIS A 245 38.85 53.67 88.71
C HIS A 245 38.93 53.91 90.23
N TYR A 246 39.29 52.89 91.01
CA TYR A 246 39.50 53.05 92.46
C TYR A 246 40.60 54.08 92.80
N PHE A 247 41.74 54.02 92.11
CA PHE A 247 42.80 55.00 92.32
C PHE A 247 42.41 56.40 91.86
N GLN A 248 41.68 56.54 90.74
CA GLN A 248 41.14 57.81 90.27
C GLN A 248 40.20 58.43 91.31
N ASP A 249 39.27 57.66 91.88
CA ASP A 249 38.37 58.13 92.94
C ASP A 249 39.14 58.56 94.19
N GLN A 250 40.20 57.83 94.55
CA GLN A 250 41.04 58.20 95.68
C GLN A 250 41.77 59.53 95.44
N VAL A 251 42.30 59.74 94.23
CA VAL A 251 42.93 61.00 93.83
C VAL A 251 41.90 62.12 93.85
N ALA A 252 40.72 61.94 93.26
CA ALA A 252 39.65 62.94 93.25
C ALA A 252 39.20 63.35 94.67
N ARG A 253 39.11 62.40 95.61
CA ARG A 253 38.81 62.69 97.02
C ARG A 253 39.90 63.52 97.67
N ARG A 254 41.17 63.20 97.43
CA ARG A 254 42.31 63.97 97.97
C ARG A 254 42.35 65.36 97.38
N ASP A 255 42.10 65.50 96.09
CA ASP A 255 42.03 66.80 95.40
C ASP A 255 40.89 67.66 95.95
N HIS A 256 39.74 67.07 96.26
CA HIS A 256 38.65 67.78 96.93
C HIS A 256 39.05 68.29 98.32
N ILE A 257 39.66 67.44 99.16
CA ILE A 257 40.15 67.82 100.50
C ILE A 257 41.23 68.92 100.41
N MET A 258 42.19 68.77 99.48
CA MET A 258 43.21 69.79 99.25
C MET A 258 42.59 71.10 98.78
N GLY A 259 41.59 71.05 97.89
CA GLY A 259 40.83 72.22 97.46
C GLY A 259 40.13 72.94 98.62
N GLU A 260 39.47 72.20 99.52
CA GLU A 260 38.86 72.78 100.72
C GLU A 260 39.90 73.42 101.65
N ALA A 261 41.03 72.75 101.87
CA ALA A 261 42.12 73.29 102.69
C ALA A 261 42.69 74.59 102.09
N VAL A 262 42.84 74.65 100.76
CA VAL A 262 43.25 75.87 100.05
C VAL A 262 42.24 77.00 100.27
N VAL A 263 40.94 76.73 100.12
CA VAL A 263 39.88 77.73 100.37
C VAL A 263 39.89 78.20 101.83
N GLN A 264 40.10 77.30 102.79
CA GLN A 264 40.23 77.67 104.20
C GLN A 264 41.47 78.54 104.46
N ILE A 265 42.62 78.20 103.88
CA ILE A 265 43.84 79.00 103.98
C ILE A 265 43.59 80.40 103.38
N GLN A 266 42.98 80.48 102.20
CA GLN A 266 42.61 81.76 101.58
C GLN A 266 41.69 82.57 102.50
N GLY A 267 40.66 81.97 103.09
CA GLY A 267 39.78 82.65 104.05
C GLY A 267 40.52 83.19 105.28
N VAL A 268 41.47 82.44 105.84
CA VAL A 268 42.33 82.91 106.95
C VAL A 268 43.22 84.07 106.51
N VAL A 269 43.81 83.97 105.31
CA VAL A 269 44.66 85.02 104.73
C VAL A 269 43.86 86.32 104.52
N GLU A 270 42.64 86.24 103.98
CA GLU A 270 41.73 87.39 103.84
C GLU A 270 41.38 88.00 105.20
N HIS A 271 41.09 87.17 106.21
CA HIS A 271 40.81 87.64 107.56
C HIS A 271 42.03 88.34 108.19
N LEU A 272 43.23 87.79 108.02
CA LEU A 272 44.48 88.41 108.45
C LEU A 272 44.75 89.74 107.72
N GLN A 273 44.41 89.86 106.44
CA GLN A 273 44.46 91.14 105.72
C GLN A 273 43.50 92.17 106.29
N ASN A 274 42.25 91.78 106.58
CA ASN A 274 41.28 92.67 107.21
C ASN A 274 41.72 93.13 108.60
N LEU A 275 42.26 92.21 109.41
CA LEU A 275 42.85 92.52 110.72
C LEU A 275 44.06 93.45 110.61
N ALA A 276 44.91 93.29 109.59
CA ALA A 276 46.02 94.21 109.33
C ALA A 276 45.54 95.62 108.97
N ILE A 277 44.48 95.74 108.16
CA ILE A 277 43.85 97.04 107.84
C ILE A 277 43.24 97.66 109.11
N GLN A 278 42.56 96.89 109.96
CA GLN A 278 42.07 97.37 111.25
C GLN A 278 43.21 97.78 112.18
N ALA A 279 44.32 97.03 112.17
CA ALA A 279 45.52 97.35 112.93
C ALA A 279 46.15 98.66 112.45
N ASP A 280 46.15 98.95 111.15
CA ASP A 280 46.54 100.26 110.60
C ASP A 280 45.67 101.39 111.16
N ILE A 281 44.35 101.22 111.19
CA ILE A 281 43.41 102.23 111.72
C ILE A 281 43.62 102.48 113.22
N ILE A 282 43.87 101.43 114.01
CA ILE A 282 44.07 101.55 115.47
C ILE A 282 45.48 102.06 115.79
N SER A 283 46.48 101.73 114.97
CA SER A 283 47.85 102.24 115.12
C SER A 283 47.92 103.77 114.98
N VAL A 284 46.99 104.40 114.25
CA VAL A 284 46.86 105.86 114.13
C VAL A 284 46.21 106.50 115.37
N LYS A 285 45.49 105.73 116.20
CA LYS A 285 44.80 106.22 117.41
C LYS A 285 45.62 106.12 118.71
N TYR A 286 46.68 105.31 118.75
CA TYR A 286 47.47 105.06 119.97
C TYR A 286 48.98 105.14 119.69
N GLU A 287 49.52 106.36 119.66
CA GLU A 287 50.97 106.64 119.68
C GLU A 287 51.37 107.37 120.98
N SER A 288 50.97 106.83 122.14
CA SER A 288 51.20 107.50 123.43
C SER A 288 52.04 106.67 124.42
N GLU A 289 52.93 107.38 125.11
CA GLU A 289 54.07 106.96 125.94
C GLU A 289 53.67 106.25 127.27
N SER A 290 53.08 105.05 127.17
CA SER A 290 52.80 104.17 128.31
C SER A 290 53.23 102.72 128.02
N ASP A 291 53.71 102.00 129.04
CA ASP A 291 54.19 100.60 128.94
C ASP A 291 53.12 99.64 128.37
N GLN A 292 51.83 99.94 128.53
CA GLN A 292 50.73 99.18 127.92
C GLN A 292 50.59 99.46 126.41
N GLY A 293 50.91 100.67 125.96
CA GLY A 293 50.87 101.07 124.55
C GLY A 293 51.98 100.42 123.71
N GLN A 294 53.18 100.24 124.27
CA GLN A 294 54.28 99.55 123.58
C GLN A 294 53.96 98.07 123.29
N LYS A 295 53.29 97.38 124.22
CA LYS A 295 52.84 95.99 124.03
C LYS A 295 51.79 95.89 122.92
N LEU A 296 50.86 96.83 122.86
CA LEU A 296 49.84 96.90 121.81
C LEU A 296 50.49 97.17 120.44
N ALA A 297 51.43 98.12 120.37
CA ALA A 297 52.15 98.43 119.14
C ALA A 297 53.03 97.28 118.63
N SER A 298 53.54 96.42 119.54
CA SER A 298 54.25 95.19 119.17
C SER A 298 53.31 94.18 118.51
N LEU A 299 52.11 93.97 119.08
CA LEU A 299 51.11 93.06 118.53
C LEU A 299 50.59 93.52 117.16
N LEU A 300 50.35 94.82 116.98
CA LEU A 300 49.91 95.36 115.68
C LEU A 300 50.98 95.21 114.59
N ARG A 301 52.27 95.34 114.94
CA ARG A 301 53.38 95.04 114.03
C ARG A 301 53.46 93.55 113.67
N GLU A 302 53.20 92.66 114.63
CA GLU A 302 53.20 91.22 114.40
C GLU A 302 52.07 90.79 113.45
N ILE A 303 50.86 91.36 113.60
CA ILE A 303 49.74 91.15 112.67
C ILE A 303 50.11 91.58 111.24
N LYS A 304 50.80 92.71 111.07
CA LYS A 304 51.27 93.18 109.75
C LYS A 304 52.29 92.23 109.13
N VAL A 305 53.25 91.73 109.92
CA VAL A 305 54.25 90.76 109.43
C VAL A 305 53.58 89.45 109.02
N LEU A 306 52.61 88.98 109.80
CA LEU A 306 51.83 87.79 109.46
C LEU A 306 51.02 87.98 108.17
N SER A 307 50.41 89.15 107.97
CA SER A 307 49.68 89.46 106.73
C SER A 307 50.58 89.45 105.48
N VAL A 308 51.80 90.00 105.56
CA VAL A 308 52.75 89.98 104.43
C VAL A 308 53.22 88.56 104.13
N ARG A 309 53.46 87.72 105.15
CA ARG A 309 53.81 86.31 104.95
C ARG A 309 52.66 85.47 104.41
N ALA A 310 51.42 85.87 104.69
CA ALA A 310 50.22 85.17 104.24
C ALA A 310 49.84 85.51 102.78
N ARG A 311 50.31 86.63 102.21
CA ARG A 311 50.00 87.06 100.84
C ARG A 311 50.25 86.05 99.71
N PRO A 312 51.32 85.23 99.72
CA PRO A 312 51.56 84.23 98.66
C PRO A 312 50.49 83.13 98.58
N TYR A 313 49.57 83.07 99.55
CA TYR A 313 48.53 82.05 99.68
C TYR A 313 47.13 82.57 99.27
N LEU A 314 47.06 83.68 98.54
CA LEU A 314 45.86 84.19 97.85
C LEU A 314 45.90 83.78 96.38
#